data_AF-A0A351TU60-F1
#
_entry.id   AF-A0A351TU60-F1
#
_cell.length_a   1.000
_cell.length_b   1.000
_cell.length_c   1.000
_cell.angle_alpha   90.00
_cell.angle_beta   90.00
_cell.angle_gamma   90.00
#
_symmetry.space_group_name_H-M   'P 1'
#
loop_
_entity.id
_entity.type
_entity.pdbx_description
1 polymer ?
#
loop_
_entity_poly.entity_id
_entity_poly.type
_entity_poly.pdbx_seq_one_letter_code
_entity_poly.pdbx_strand_id
1 'polypeptide(L)'
;MPGAFMVLGMIFLIVYPLIILLLYLNTGIYANYGYLEVRQENNMPIPIPEAVDKYSGKFVVRLPKSLHRRLAIEAEKEGVSLNQLALYKLAL
;
A
#
# COMPACT_ATOMS: atom_id res chain seq x y z
N MET A 1 26.34 30.66 -27.66
CA MET A 1 27.11 29.40 -27.84
C MET A 1 26.15 28.22 -27.86
N PRO A 2 26.15 27.38 -28.91
CA PRO A 2 25.19 26.28 -29.09
C PRO A 2 25.22 25.21 -27.98
N GLY A 3 26.34 25.07 -27.25
CA GLY A 3 26.46 24.12 -26.15
C GLY A 3 25.55 24.40 -24.94
N ALA A 4 25.23 25.67 -24.65
CA ALA A 4 24.38 26.02 -23.51
C ALA A 4 22.92 25.57 -23.70
N PHE A 5 22.42 25.62 -24.94
CA PHE A 5 21.07 25.16 -25.28
C PHE A 5 20.95 23.63 -25.26
N MET A 6 21.99 22.90 -25.67
CA MET A 6 22.01 21.44 -25.54
C MET A 6 21.99 20.99 -24.07
N VAL A 7 22.80 21.63 -23.22
CA VAL A 7 22.83 21.30 -21.78
C VAL A 7 21.49 21.58 -21.12
N LEU A 8 20.85 22.71 -21.43
CA LEU A 8 19.51 23.02 -20.91
C LEU A 8 18.45 22.01 -21.37
N GLY A 9 18.52 21.57 -22.63
CA GLY A 9 17.64 20.54 -23.19
C GLY A 9 17.85 19.17 -22.54
N MET A 10 19.09 18.79 -22.25
CA MET A 10 19.41 17.55 -21.55
C MET A 10 18.95 17.58 -20.09
N ILE A 11 19.07 18.73 -19.40
CA ILE A 11 18.50 18.93 -18.06
C ILE A 11 16.99 18.74 -18.09
N PHE A 12 16.30 19.29 -19.10
CA PHE A 12 14.85 19.12 -19.25
C PHE A 12 14.45 17.65 -19.52
N LEU A 13 15.24 16.91 -20.28
CA LEU A 13 14.96 15.51 -20.59
C LEU A 13 15.24 14.55 -19.42
N ILE A 14 16.13 14.90 -18.49
CA ILE A 14 16.56 14.01 -17.41
C ILE A 14 15.94 14.42 -16.06
N VAL A 15 15.97 15.71 -15.74
CA VAL A 15 15.58 16.22 -14.42
C VAL A 15 14.07 16.34 -14.29
N TYR A 16 13.36 16.78 -15.34
CA TYR A 16 11.91 16.94 -15.31
C TYR A 16 11.13 15.63 -15.08
N PRO A 17 11.42 14.52 -15.78
CA PRO A 17 10.74 13.25 -15.49
C PRO A 17 11.10 12.70 -14.10
N LEU A 18 12.32 12.94 -13.61
CA LEU A 18 12.72 12.54 -12.27
C LEU A 18 11.95 13.34 -11.20
N ILE A 19 11.76 14.65 -11.39
CA ILE A 19 10.94 15.50 -10.51
C ILE A 19 9.48 15.02 -10.51
N ILE A 20 8.92 14.72 -11.68
CA ILE A 20 7.55 14.20 -11.79
C ILE A 20 7.45 12.86 -11.08
N LEU A 21 8.38 11.93 -11.29
CA LEU A 21 8.40 10.64 -10.61
C LEU A 21 8.49 10.81 -9.09
N LEU A 22 9.35 11.72 -8.61
CA LEU A 22 9.45 12.03 -7.18
C LEU A 22 8.15 12.61 -6.61
N LEU A 23 7.45 13.48 -7.36
CA LEU A 23 6.14 13.98 -6.95
C LEU A 23 5.12 12.85 -6.84
N TYR A 24 5.07 11.94 -7.83
CA TYR A 24 4.16 10.78 -7.81
C TYR A 24 4.44 9.82 -6.65
N LEU A 25 5.72 9.57 -6.34
CA LEU A 25 6.11 8.69 -5.23
C LEU A 25 5.77 9.29 -3.86
N ASN A 26 5.73 10.61 -3.75
CA ASN A 26 5.45 11.32 -2.49
C ASN A 26 3.96 11.66 -2.29
N THR A 27 3.07 11.41 -3.27
CA THR A 27 1.65 11.78 -3.20
C THR A 27 0.94 11.30 -1.93
N GLY A 28 1.22 10.07 -1.48
CA GLY A 28 0.65 9.52 -0.25
C GLY A 28 1.14 10.22 1.02
N ILE A 29 2.34 10.79 1.00
CA ILE A 29 2.90 11.58 2.09
C ILE A 29 2.15 12.92 2.18
N TYR A 30 1.94 13.59 1.05
CA TYR A 30 1.18 14.85 1.00
C TYR A 30 -0.29 14.68 1.42
N ALA A 31 -0.92 13.56 1.05
CA ALA A 31 -2.30 13.26 1.49
C ALA A 31 -2.40 13.13 3.02
N ASN A 32 -1.41 12.51 3.66
CA ASN A 32 -1.35 12.41 5.12
C ASN A 32 -1.14 13.78 5.77
N TYR A 33 -0.27 14.63 5.23
CA TYR A 33 -0.08 16.00 5.75
C TYR A 33 -1.36 16.83 5.68
N GLY A 34 -2.06 16.81 4.55
CA GLY A 34 -3.34 17.54 4.41
C GLY A 34 -4.41 17.05 5.41
N TYR A 35 -4.46 15.75 5.68
CA TYR A 35 -5.34 15.19 6.71
C TYR A 35 -5.01 15.69 8.12
N LEU A 36 -3.72 15.79 8.45
CA LEU A 36 -3.27 16.31 9.75
C LEU A 36 -3.51 17.82 9.90
N GLU A 37 -3.28 18.59 8.83
CA GLU A 37 -3.56 20.03 8.79
C GLU A 37 -5.05 20.32 9.04
N VAL A 38 -5.95 19.64 8.31
CA VAL A 38 -7.40 19.78 8.51
C VAL A 38 -7.80 19.41 9.94
N ARG A 39 -7.21 18.35 10.52
CA ARG A 39 -7.48 17.96 11.90
C ARG A 39 -7.04 19.04 12.89
N GLN A 40 -5.86 19.60 12.70
CA GLN A 40 -5.32 20.65 13.55
C GLN A 40 -6.13 21.94 13.46
N GLU A 41 -6.51 22.37 12.26
CA GLU A 41 -7.33 23.56 12.02
C GLU A 41 -8.73 23.46 12.66
N ASN A 42 -9.30 22.25 12.66
CA ASN A 42 -10.62 22.00 13.24
C ASN A 42 -10.57 21.59 14.73
N ASN A 43 -9.42 21.75 15.41
CA ASN A 43 -9.22 21.31 16.80
C ASN A 43 -9.64 19.85 17.05
N MET A 44 -9.54 19.00 16.02
CA MET A 44 -9.86 17.59 16.10
C MET A 44 -8.65 16.80 16.61
N PRO A 45 -8.85 15.76 17.44
CA PRO A 45 -7.75 14.94 17.92
C PRO A 45 -7.03 14.23 16.77
N ILE A 46 -5.69 14.29 16.80
CA ILE A 46 -4.83 13.56 15.87
C ILE A 46 -4.75 12.10 16.36
N PRO A 47 -5.12 11.11 15.54
CA PRO A 47 -5.08 9.72 15.92
C PRO A 47 -3.62 9.30 16.06
N ILE A 48 -3.30 8.69 17.19
CA ILE A 48 -1.98 8.10 17.41
C ILE A 48 -1.94 6.80 16.62
N PRO A 49 -0.86 6.52 15.86
CA PRO A 49 -0.70 5.23 15.19
C PRO A 49 -0.84 4.10 16.21
N GLU A 50 -1.79 3.20 15.97
CA GLU A 50 -1.93 2.04 16.83
C GLU A 50 -0.78 1.06 16.55
N ALA A 51 -0.13 0.61 17.62
CA ALA A 51 0.88 -0.43 17.50
C ALA A 51 0.23 -1.71 16.94
N VAL A 52 0.76 -2.20 15.82
CA VAL A 52 0.30 -3.44 15.16
C VAL A 52 0.38 -4.63 16.12
N ASP A 53 1.33 -4.58 17.05
CA ASP A 53 1.61 -5.57 18.09
C ASP A 53 0.40 -5.85 19.00
N LYS A 54 -0.60 -4.95 19.04
CA LYS A 54 -1.85 -5.15 19.78
C LYS A 54 -2.79 -6.16 19.11
N TYR A 55 -2.55 -6.50 17.85
CA TYR A 55 -3.40 -7.38 17.06
C TYR A 55 -2.79 -8.78 16.96
N SER A 56 -3.55 -9.80 17.37
CA SER A 56 -3.06 -11.19 17.39
C SER A 56 -2.87 -11.83 16.01
N GLY A 57 -3.34 -11.18 14.93
CA GLY A 57 -3.38 -11.77 13.58
C GLY A 57 -4.31 -12.98 13.43
N LYS A 58 -4.99 -13.42 14.50
CA LYS A 58 -5.89 -14.57 14.47
C LYS A 58 -7.26 -14.17 13.94
N PHE A 59 -7.68 -14.77 12.83
CA PHE A 59 -9.00 -14.58 12.24
C PHE A 59 -9.74 -15.92 12.23
N VAL A 60 -10.83 -16.03 12.99
CA VAL A 60 -11.63 -17.26 13.10
C VAL A 60 -12.99 -17.05 12.47
N VAL A 61 -13.31 -17.85 11.45
CA VAL A 61 -14.60 -17.80 10.74
C VAL A 61 -15.25 -19.18 10.70
N ARG A 62 -16.59 -19.19 10.78
CA ARG A 62 -17.38 -20.40 10.52
C ARG A 62 -17.70 -20.47 9.04
N LEU A 63 -17.43 -21.61 8.43
CA LEU A 63 -17.66 -21.85 7.00
C LEU A 63 -18.63 -23.01 6.81
N PRO A 64 -19.52 -22.96 5.79
CA PRO A 64 -20.26 -24.15 5.36
C PRO A 64 -19.31 -25.28 4.99
N LYS A 65 -19.68 -26.53 5.30
CA LYS A 65 -18.84 -27.72 5.04
C LYS A 65 -18.41 -27.85 3.57
N SER A 66 -19.30 -27.48 2.64
CA SER A 66 -19.03 -27.49 1.20
C SER A 66 -17.92 -26.51 0.82
N LEU A 67 -17.94 -25.30 1.38
CA LEU A 67 -16.92 -24.29 1.14
C LEU A 67 -15.58 -24.72 1.74
N HIS A 68 -15.58 -25.19 2.99
CA HIS A 68 -14.37 -25.72 3.62
C HIS A 68 -13.74 -26.84 2.79
N ARG A 69 -14.54 -27.80 2.30
CA ARG A 69 -14.05 -28.90 1.44
C ARG A 69 -13.39 -28.38 0.18
N ARG A 70 -14.00 -27.42 -0.52
CA ARG A 70 -13.43 -26.85 -1.75
C ARG A 70 -12.07 -26.20 -1.50
N LEU A 71 -11.98 -25.38 -0.46
CA LEU A 71 -10.73 -24.68 -0.12
C LEU A 71 -9.64 -25.66 0.35
N ALA A 72 -9.99 -26.72 1.07
CA ALA A 72 -9.03 -27.74 1.49
C ALA A 72 -8.43 -28.49 0.28
N ILE A 73 -9.26 -28.87 -0.70
CA ILE A 73 -8.81 -29.52 -1.93
C ILE A 73 -7.92 -28.59 -2.76
N GLU A 74 -8.27 -27.31 -2.82
CA GLU A 74 -7.47 -26.30 -3.54
C GLU A 74 -6.10 -26.12 -2.88
N ALA A 75 -6.05 -25.99 -1.55
CA ALA A 75 -4.81 -25.85 -0.81
C ALA A 75 -3.89 -27.07 -0.99
N GLU A 76 -4.48 -28.28 -0.97
CA GLU A 76 -3.75 -29.53 -1.23
C GLU A 76 -3.16 -29.58 -2.65
N LYS A 77 -3.94 -29.16 -3.66
CA LYS A 77 -3.46 -29.09 -5.06
C LYS A 77 -2.31 -28.11 -5.24
N GLU A 78 -2.34 -27.00 -4.51
CA GLU A 78 -1.28 -25.99 -4.52
C GLU A 78 -0.09 -26.36 -3.61
N GLY A 79 -0.20 -27.42 -2.81
CA GLY A 79 0.84 -27.83 -1.86
C GLY A 79 1.02 -26.87 -0.69
N VAL A 80 -0.01 -26.10 -0.34
CA VAL A 80 0.03 -25.09 0.73
C VAL A 80 -0.95 -25.42 1.86
N SER A 81 -0.77 -24.81 3.02
CA SER A 81 -1.76 -24.93 4.10
C SER A 81 -3.04 -24.16 3.76
N LEU A 82 -4.17 -24.58 4.33
CA LEU A 82 -5.43 -23.85 4.18
C LEU A 82 -5.33 -22.40 4.67
N ASN A 83 -4.55 -22.14 5.73
CA ASN A 83 -4.29 -20.78 6.20
C ASN A 83 -3.50 -19.97 5.18
N GLN A 84 -2.51 -20.56 4.53
CA GLN A 84 -1.72 -19.88 3.49
C GLN A 84 -2.58 -19.54 2.27
N LEU A 85 -3.43 -20.48 1.83
CA LEU A 85 -4.39 -20.23 0.75
C LEU A 85 -5.37 -19.10 1.14
N ALA A 86 -5.88 -19.11 2.37
CA ALA A 86 -6.76 -18.06 2.86
C ALA A 86 -6.06 -16.69 2.88
N LEU A 87 -4.81 -16.62 3.33
CA LEU A 87 -4.02 -15.40 3.32
C LEU A 87 -3.84 -14.85 1.90
N TYR A 88 -3.49 -15.72 0.93
CA TYR A 88 -3.35 -15.33 -0.48
C TYR A 88 -4.66 -14.75 -1.04
N LYS A 89 -5.80 -15.39 -0.74
CA LYS A 89 -7.12 -14.93 -1.20
C LYS A 89 -7.63 -13.66 -0.52
N LEU A 90 -7.11 -13.31 0.66
CA LEU A 90 -7.47 -12.08 1.39
C LEU A 90 -6.57 -10.89 1.04
N ALA A 91 -5.37 -11.14 0.53
CA ALA A 91 -4.42 -10.11 0.13
C ALA A 91 -4.70 -9.52 -1.26
N LEU A 92 -5.54 -10.18 -2.05
CA LEU A 92 -6.10 -9.71 -3.33
C LEU A 92 -7.40 -8.95 -3.10
#